data_AF-A0A2J0LBQ1-F1
#
_entry.id   AF-A0A2J0LBQ1-F1
#
_cell.length_a   1.000
_cell.length_b   1.000
_cell.length_c   1.000
_cell.angle_alpha   90.00
_cell.angle_beta   90.00
_cell.angle_gamma   90.00
#
_symmetry.space_group_name_H-M   'P 1'
#
loop_
_entity.id
_entity.type
_entity.pdbx_description
1 polymer ?
#
loop_
_entity_poly.entity_id
_entity_poly.type
_entity_poly.pdbx_seq_one_letter_code
_entity_poly.pdbx_strand_id
1 'polypeptide(L)'
;MIGGKFFVILPGVCYYNFQKYSGKFVNFYSLGISYKTAPIDVREKFYLTPIERELFLSEVKNDPRVAEAFILSTCNRTEIYANTID
;
A
#
# COMPACT_ATOMS: atom_id res chain seq x y z
N MET A 1 -6.72 18.27 8.70
CA MET A 1 -7.44 17.08 8.18
C MET A 1 -7.86 17.41 6.76
N ILE A 2 -7.24 16.79 5.75
CA ILE A 2 -7.57 17.03 4.34
C ILE A 2 -7.98 15.68 3.77
N GLY A 3 -9.22 15.60 3.30
CA GLY A 3 -9.95 14.37 3.06
C GLY A 3 -9.34 13.47 1.99
N GLY A 4 -9.30 12.16 2.27
CA GLY A 4 -8.98 11.13 1.29
C GLY A 4 -10.26 10.67 0.57
N LYS A 5 -10.17 10.46 -0.75
CA LYS A 5 -11.18 9.72 -1.51
C LYS A 5 -10.87 8.22 -1.42
N PHE A 6 -11.86 7.44 -0.98
CA PHE A 6 -11.78 5.98 -0.90
C PHE A 6 -12.21 5.38 -2.23
N PHE A 7 -11.38 4.49 -2.81
CA PHE A 7 -11.78 3.63 -3.92
C PHE A 7 -11.38 2.19 -3.59
N VAL A 8 -12.34 1.27 -3.71
CA VAL A 8 -12.17 -0.17 -3.52
C VAL A 8 -12.25 -0.82 -4.89
N ILE A 9 -11.14 -1.36 -5.40
CA ILE A 9 -11.06 -1.95 -6.77
C ILE A 9 -11.19 -3.48 -6.72
N LEU A 10 -10.96 -4.11 -5.56
CA LEU A 10 -11.15 -5.54 -5.28
C LEU A 10 -11.78 -5.71 -3.90
N PRO A 11 -12.61 -6.75 -3.64
CA PRO A 11 -13.15 -6.99 -2.30
C PRO A 11 -11.99 -7.23 -1.32
N GLY A 12 -11.72 -6.24 -0.46
CA GLY A 12 -10.71 -6.32 0.60
C GLY A 12 -9.44 -5.48 0.39
N VAL A 13 -9.21 -4.93 -0.81
CA VAL A 13 -8.05 -4.08 -1.10
C VAL A 13 -8.44 -2.60 -0.97
N CYS A 14 -7.90 -1.94 0.06
CA CYS A 14 -8.18 -0.54 0.35
C CYS A 14 -7.04 0.33 -0.21
N TYR A 15 -7.40 1.36 -0.98
CA TYR A 15 -6.47 2.38 -1.45
C TYR A 15 -6.68 3.69 -0.69
N TYR A 16 -5.61 4.29 -0.19
CA TYR A 16 -5.61 5.61 0.43
C TYR A 16 -4.71 6.55 -0.35
N ASN A 17 -5.26 7.69 -0.77
CA ASN A 17 -4.47 8.82 -1.29
C ASN A 17 -4.45 9.92 -0.22
N PHE A 18 -3.28 10.18 0.35
CA PHE A 18 -3.06 11.29 1.26
C PHE A 18 -2.46 12.47 0.47
N GLN A 19 -3.19 13.58 0.38
CA GLN A 19 -2.67 14.81 -0.21
C GLN A 19 -2.41 15.88 0.86
N LYS A 20 -1.18 16.42 0.78
CA LYS A 20 -0.64 17.68 1.35
C LYS A 20 0.22 17.53 2.61
N TYR A 21 1.54 17.57 2.41
CA TYR A 21 2.55 17.82 3.44
C TYR A 21 3.44 19.02 3.02
N SER A 22 3.53 20.05 3.87
CA SER A 22 4.54 21.13 3.77
C SER A 22 4.66 21.90 2.43
N GLY A 23 3.56 22.15 1.72
CA GLY A 23 3.57 23.05 0.53
C GLY A 23 4.15 22.46 -0.75
N LYS A 24 4.62 21.20 -0.72
CA LYS A 24 5.00 20.40 -1.89
C LYS A 24 3.87 19.41 -2.20
N PHE A 25 3.50 19.27 -3.47
CA PHE A 25 2.62 18.18 -3.89
C PHE A 25 3.41 16.88 -3.79
N VAL A 26 2.99 16.00 -2.89
CA VAL A 26 3.51 14.64 -2.75
C VAL A 26 2.27 13.76 -2.75
N ASN A 27 2.19 12.85 -3.72
CA ASN A 27 1.14 11.86 -3.78
C ASN A 27 1.61 10.66 -2.94
N PHE A 28 0.89 10.39 -1.86
CA PHE A 28 1.18 9.27 -0.98
C PHE A 28 0.07 8.24 -1.06
N TYR A 29 0.46 7.02 -1.39
CA TYR A 29 -0.42 5.89 -1.63
C TYR A 29 -0.22 4.84 -0.55
N SER A 30 -1.33 4.28 -0.08
CA SER A 30 -1.35 3.04 0.69
C SER A 30 -2.30 2.07 0.02
N LEU A 31 -1.83 0.86 -0.22
CA LEU A 31 -2.60 -0.24 -0.80
C LEU A 31 -2.45 -1.47 0.10
N GLY A 32 -3.54 -2.06 0.53
CA GLY A 32 -3.42 -3.28 1.30
C GLY A 32 -4.70 -3.82 1.89
N ILE A 33 -4.52 -4.84 2.72
CA ILE A 33 -5.59 -5.53 3.42
C ILE A 33 -5.25 -5.60 4.91
N SER A 34 -6.28 -5.62 5.76
CA SER A 34 -6.12 -5.78 7.21
C SER A 34 -7.25 -6.61 7.80
N TYR A 35 -7.10 -7.02 9.06
CA TYR A 35 -8.16 -7.71 9.82
C TYR A 35 -9.49 -6.94 9.89
N LYS A 36 -9.47 -5.61 9.67
CA LYS A 36 -10.68 -4.78 9.63
C LYS A 36 -11.41 -4.86 8.28
N THR A 37 -10.68 -5.14 7.20
CA THR A 37 -11.20 -5.09 5.83
C THR A 37 -11.36 -6.45 5.18
N ALA A 38 -10.73 -7.51 5.74
CA ALA A 38 -10.77 -8.85 5.18
C ALA A 38 -10.73 -9.95 6.27
N PRO A 39 -11.53 -11.03 6.13
CA PRO A 39 -11.45 -12.20 6.99
C PRO A 39 -10.12 -12.96 6.81
N ILE A 40 -9.84 -13.92 7.70
CA ILE A 40 -8.54 -14.60 7.78
C ILE A 40 -8.19 -15.41 6.52
N ASP A 41 -9.15 -16.10 5.94
CA ASP A 41 -9.04 -16.92 4.73
C ASP A 41 -8.68 -16.10 3.48
N VAL A 42 -9.12 -14.84 3.44
CA VAL A 42 -8.67 -13.88 2.42
C VAL A 42 -7.27 -13.38 2.75
N ARG A 43 -6.96 -13.09 4.03
CA ARG A 43 -5.66 -12.53 4.43
C ARG A 43 -4.48 -13.47 4.20
N GLU A 44 -4.67 -14.76 4.41
CA GLU A 44 -3.63 -15.76 4.17
C GLU A 44 -3.16 -15.79 2.71
N LYS A 45 -4.03 -15.44 1.75
CA LYS A 45 -3.67 -15.34 0.33
C LYS A 45 -2.78 -14.14 -0.01
N PHE A 46 -2.69 -13.16 0.87
CA PHE A 46 -1.82 -11.98 0.73
C PHE A 46 -0.66 -12.02 1.73
N TYR A 47 -0.44 -13.16 2.38
CA TYR A 47 0.78 -13.36 3.14
C TYR A 47 1.95 -13.42 2.15
N LEU A 48 2.95 -12.55 2.37
CA LEU A 48 4.20 -12.56 1.63
C LEU A 48 5.29 -13.15 2.49
N THR A 49 5.92 -14.22 1.99
CA THR A 49 7.19 -14.71 2.53
C THR A 49 8.26 -13.62 2.48
N PRO A 50 9.34 -13.71 3.25
CA PRO A 50 10.42 -12.72 3.20
C PRO A 50 10.97 -12.49 1.78
N ILE A 51 11.11 -13.56 0.99
CA ILE A 51 11.62 -13.50 -0.39
C ILE A 51 10.59 -12.81 -1.30
N GLU A 52 9.31 -13.21 -1.25
CA GLU A 52 8.26 -12.57 -2.06
C GLU A 52 8.11 -11.09 -1.74
N ARG A 53 8.29 -10.70 -0.48
CA ARG A 53 8.26 -9.30 -0.05
C ARG A 53 9.40 -8.50 -0.67
N GLU A 54 10.61 -9.04 -0.68
CA GLU A 54 11.77 -8.37 -1.29
C GLU A 54 11.62 -8.25 -2.81
N LEU A 55 11.17 -9.32 -3.47
CA LEU A 55 10.90 -9.32 -4.91
C LEU A 55 9.82 -8.30 -5.27
N PHE A 56 8.68 -8.32 -4.58
CA PHE A 56 7.58 -7.40 -4.82
C PHE A 56 8.00 -5.94 -4.54
N LEU A 57 8.75 -5.69 -3.46
CA LEU A 57 9.27 -4.35 -3.18
C LEU A 57 10.23 -3.87 -4.26
N SER A 58 11.09 -4.76 -4.77
CA SER A 58 12.01 -4.46 -5.87
C SER A 58 11.24 -4.08 -7.13
N GLU A 59 10.20 -4.84 -7.49
CA GLU A 59 9.32 -4.53 -8.63
C GLU A 59 8.66 -3.16 -8.49
N VAL A 60 8.08 -2.84 -7.31
CA VAL A 60 7.47 -1.52 -7.05
C VAL A 60 8.50 -0.39 -7.17
N LYS A 61 9.72 -0.59 -6.65
CA LYS A 61 10.79 0.42 -6.71
C LYS A 61 11.42 0.57 -8.10
N ASN A 62 11.25 -0.40 -8.99
CA ASN A 62 11.70 -0.30 -10.38
C ASN A 62 10.79 0.58 -11.24
N ASP A 63 9.60 0.95 -10.75
CA ASP A 63 8.76 1.94 -11.43
C ASP A 63 9.34 3.35 -11.24
N PRO A 64 9.74 4.06 -12.32
CA PRO A 64 10.37 5.37 -12.22
C PRO A 64 9.47 6.46 -11.64
N ARG A 65 8.15 6.21 -11.53
CA ARG A 65 7.21 7.13 -10.90
C ARG A 65 7.24 7.04 -9.38
N VAL A 66 7.75 5.95 -8.82
CA VAL A 66 7.82 5.71 -7.37
C VAL A 66 9.14 6.26 -6.84
N ALA A 67 9.07 7.21 -5.90
CA ALA A 67 10.28 7.75 -5.27
C ALA A 67 10.80 6.81 -4.17
N GLU A 68 9.88 6.35 -3.33
CA GLU A 68 10.12 5.52 -2.17
C GLU A 68 8.91 4.61 -1.96
N ALA A 69 9.18 3.39 -1.52
CA ALA A 69 8.15 2.45 -1.12
C ALA A 69 8.64 1.56 0.01
N PHE A 70 7.70 1.09 0.83
CA PHE A 70 7.92 0.06 1.85
C PHE A 70 6.69 -0.81 2.03
N ILE A 71 6.90 -2.01 2.57
CA ILE A 71 5.84 -3.00 2.82
C ILE A 71 5.75 -3.27 4.32
N LEU A 72 4.53 -3.20 4.85
CA LEU A 72 4.18 -3.63 6.19
C LEU A 72 3.41 -4.95 6.10
N SER A 73 4.11 -6.07 6.32
CA SER A 73 3.53 -7.41 6.28
C SER A 73 3.64 -8.06 7.66
N THR A 74 2.50 -8.22 8.33
CA THR A 74 2.34 -8.91 9.62
C THR A 74 1.21 -9.91 9.50
N CYS A 75 0.95 -10.71 10.54
CA CYS A 75 -0.22 -11.60 10.54
C CYS A 75 -1.57 -10.87 10.44
N ASN A 76 -1.63 -9.58 10.81
CA ASN A 76 -2.88 -8.81 10.88
C ASN A 76 -3.13 -7.90 9.67
N ARG A 77 -2.09 -7.63 8.88
CA ARG A 77 -2.15 -6.72 7.72
C ARG A 77 -0.99 -6.99 6.76
N THR A 78 -1.28 -6.83 5.47
CA THR A 78 -0.29 -6.69 4.41
C THR A 78 -0.61 -5.41 3.67
N GLU A 79 0.26 -4.42 3.77
CA GLU A 79 0.08 -3.09 3.22
C GLU A 79 1.36 -2.62 2.53
N ILE A 80 1.21 -1.93 1.42
CA ILE A 80 2.27 -1.31 0.64
C ILE A 80 2.04 0.18 0.69
N TYR A 81 3.10 0.91 1.01
CA TYR A 81 3.09 2.36 1.07
C TYR A 81 4.09 2.89 0.05
N ALA A 82 3.69 3.90 -0.71
CA ALA A 82 4.54 4.50 -1.73
C ALA A 82 4.31 6.02 -1.82
N ASN A 83 5.38 6.76 -2.09
CA ASN A 83 5.28 8.12 -2.61
C ASN A 83 5.67 8.14 -4.09
N THR A 84 5.06 9.04 -4.86
CA THR A 84 5.36 9.21 -6.28
C THR A 84 5.85 10.61 -6.60
N ILE A 85 6.56 10.72 -7.71
CA ILE A 85 7.29 11.92 -8.15
C ILE A 85 6.48 12.73 -9.19
N ASP A 86 5.22 12.36 -9.43
CA ASP A 86 4.32 12.94 -10.44
C ASP A 86 3.59 14.23 -9.99
#